data_AF-A0A6G3WP20-F1
#
_entry.id   AF-A0A6G3WP20-F1
#
_cell.length_a   1.000
_cell.length_b   1.000
_cell.length_c   1.000
_cell.angle_alpha   90.00
_cell.angle_beta   90.00
_cell.angle_gamma   90.00
#
_symmetry.space_group_name_H-M   'P 1'
#
loop_
_entity.id
_entity.type
_entity.pdbx_description
1 polymer ?
#
loop_
_entity_poly.entity_id
_entity_poly.type
_entity_poly.pdbx_seq_one_letter_code
_entity_poly.pdbx_strand_id
1 'polypeptide(L)'
;MTSKSPAQVHTGSHDLPVPAALDAFMAADWAPSPLPAGAQVPGRALLPDRLRRLSARFPGERLVIPAGTLKVRSNDTDHRFRPH
;
A
#
# COMPACT_ATOMS: atom_id res chain seq x y z
N MET A 1 -2.69 3.36 32.59
CA MET A 1 -2.37 2.86 31.24
C MET A 1 -2.49 1.36 31.26
N THR A 2 -3.63 0.83 30.82
CA THR A 2 -3.94 -0.60 30.89
C THR A 2 -3.32 -1.28 29.67
N SER A 3 -2.27 -2.09 29.87
CA SER A 3 -1.70 -2.89 28.79
C SER A 3 -2.68 -4.00 28.42
N LYS A 4 -3.23 -3.96 27.21
CA LYS A 4 -4.02 -5.05 26.66
C LYS A 4 -3.08 -6.24 26.41
N SER A 5 -3.29 -7.36 27.09
CA SER A 5 -2.57 -8.60 26.75
C SER A 5 -2.80 -8.94 25.28
N PRO A 6 -1.77 -9.35 24.54
CA PRO A 6 -1.93 -9.74 23.14
C PRO A 6 -2.90 -10.92 23.05
N ALA A 7 -3.75 -10.90 22.03
CA ALA A 7 -4.68 -11.99 21.77
C ALA A 7 -3.90 -13.28 21.52
N GLN A 8 -4.39 -14.39 22.07
CA GLN A 8 -3.77 -15.69 21.91
C GLN A 8 -3.86 -16.13 20.45
N VAL A 9 -2.71 -16.29 19.79
CA VAL A 9 -2.64 -16.71 18.39
C VAL A 9 -2.94 -18.20 18.26
N HIS A 10 -3.82 -18.58 17.34
CA HIS A 10 -4.07 -19.99 17.03
C HIS A 10 -2.83 -20.57 16.36
N THR A 11 -2.16 -21.49 17.07
CA THR A 11 -0.90 -22.12 16.65
C THR A 11 -1.18 -23.60 16.38
N GLY A 12 -0.82 -24.10 15.20
CA GLY A 12 -0.95 -25.50 14.79
C GLY A 12 0.31 -26.33 15.07
N SER A 13 0.26 -27.65 14.81
CA SER A 13 1.40 -28.55 15.03
C SER A 13 2.64 -28.24 14.17
N HIS A 14 2.49 -27.40 13.15
CA HIS A 14 3.55 -27.00 12.21
C HIS A 14 4.14 -25.62 12.53
N ASP A 15 3.59 -24.91 13.52
CA ASP A 15 4.05 -23.59 13.91
C ASP A 15 5.12 -23.73 14.99
N LEU A 16 6.37 -23.73 14.55
CA LEU A 16 7.52 -23.86 15.43
C LEU A 16 7.84 -22.53 16.14
N PRO A 17 8.47 -22.56 17.33
CA PRO A 17 8.94 -21.34 17.98
C PRO A 17 9.90 -20.56 17.06
N VAL A 18 9.71 -19.24 16.97
CA VAL A 18 10.56 -18.36 16.17
C VAL A 18 11.95 -18.25 16.84
N PRO A 19 13.04 -18.69 16.19
CA PRO A 19 14.39 -18.51 16.72
C PRO A 19 14.78 -17.03 16.76
N ALA A 20 15.57 -16.60 17.74
CA ALA A 20 16.01 -15.20 17.88
C ALA A 20 16.74 -14.67 16.63
N ALA A 21 17.50 -15.52 15.94
CA ALA A 21 18.17 -15.13 14.70
C ALA A 21 17.17 -14.82 13.57
N LEU A 22 16.06 -15.57 13.49
CA LEU A 22 15.02 -15.33 12.50
C LEU A 22 14.26 -14.04 12.81
N ASP A 23 13.93 -13.81 14.07
CA ASP A 23 13.25 -12.58 14.51
C ASP A 23 14.09 -11.33 14.16
N ALA A 24 15.39 -11.35 14.51
CA ALA A 24 16.31 -10.26 14.19
C ALA A 24 16.46 -10.04 12.68
N PHE A 25 16.52 -11.11 11.89
CA PHE A 25 16.60 -11.02 10.43
C PHE A 25 15.33 -10.41 9.82
N MET A 26 14.15 -10.88 10.24
CA MET A 26 12.87 -10.38 9.73
C MET A 26 12.62 -8.90 10.11
N ALA A 27 13.28 -8.40 11.16
CA ALA A 27 13.21 -7.01 11.59
C ALA A 27 14.25 -6.09 10.89
N ALA A 28 15.13 -6.62 10.05
CA ALA A 28 16.17 -5.84 9.37
C ALA A 28 15.69 -5.20 8.05
N ASP A 29 16.42 -4.20 7.56
CA ASP A 29 16.31 -3.60 6.22
C ASP A 29 14.94 -3.00 5.82
N TRP A 30 14.05 -2.79 6.78
CA TRP A 30 12.82 -2.03 6.55
C TRP A 30 13.14 -0.56 6.23
N ALA A 31 12.38 0.01 5.30
CA ALA A 31 12.44 1.45 5.04
C ALA A 31 12.10 2.24 6.33
N PRO A 32 12.78 3.35 6.61
CA PRO A 32 12.53 4.15 7.80
C PRO A 32 11.09 4.67 7.81
N SER A 33 10.46 4.60 8.98
CA SER A 33 9.17 5.21 9.25
C SER A 33 9.36 6.48 10.10
N PRO A 34 8.77 7.62 9.73
CA PRO A 34 7.90 7.81 8.56
C PRO A 34 8.69 7.78 7.25
N LEU A 35 8.03 7.33 6.18
CA LEU A 35 8.60 7.35 4.84
C LEU A 35 9.01 8.78 4.45
N PRO A 36 10.10 8.98 3.68
CA PRO A 36 10.55 10.31 3.28
C PRO A 36 9.46 11.07 2.50
N ALA A 37 9.10 12.26 2.97
CA ALA A 37 8.00 13.07 2.43
C ALA A 37 8.23 13.63 1.01
N GLY A 38 9.32 13.25 0.35
CA GLY A 38 9.79 13.87 -0.89
C GLY A 38 9.59 13.05 -2.18
N ALA A 39 9.19 11.78 -2.10
CA ALA A 39 9.06 10.95 -3.29
C ALA A 39 7.86 11.39 -4.15
N GLN A 40 8.10 12.23 -5.14
CA GLN A 40 7.08 12.62 -6.12
C GLN A 40 7.15 11.70 -7.34
N VAL A 41 5.99 11.20 -7.75
CA VAL A 41 5.88 10.47 -9.01
C VAL A 41 5.97 11.43 -10.20
N PRO A 42 6.49 10.99 -11.35
CA PRO A 42 6.43 11.76 -12.58
C PRO A 42 5.01 12.26 -12.86
N GLY A 43 4.88 13.55 -13.18
CA GLY A 43 3.59 14.18 -13.49
C GLY A 43 2.81 14.76 -12.30
N ARG A 44 3.31 14.63 -11.04
CA ARG A 44 2.67 15.25 -9.86
C ARG A 44 2.38 16.75 -10.05
N ALA A 45 3.32 17.49 -10.63
CA ALA A 45 3.18 18.92 -10.88
C ALA A 45 2.04 19.28 -11.86
N LEU A 46 1.64 18.36 -12.75
CA LEU A 46 0.58 18.59 -13.74
C LEU A 46 -0.83 18.38 -13.18
N LEU A 47 -0.94 17.70 -12.04
CA LEU A 47 -2.22 17.28 -11.46
C LEU A 47 -3.13 18.47 -11.08
N PRO A 48 -2.66 19.53 -10.40
CA PRO A 48 -3.54 20.63 -9.95
C PRO A 48 -4.28 21.29 -11.11
N ASP A 49 -3.57 21.60 -12.20
CA ASP A 49 -4.16 22.23 -13.38
C ASP A 49 -5.13 21.31 -14.13
N ARG A 50 -4.83 20.01 -14.18
CA ARG A 50 -5.74 19.01 -14.78
C ARG A 50 -7.04 18.89 -13.99
N LEU A 51 -6.95 18.80 -12.67
CA LEU A 51 -8.13 18.70 -11.79
C LEU A 51 -8.99 19.97 -11.86
N ARG A 52 -8.37 21.16 -11.90
CA ARG A 52 -9.12 22.43 -12.07
C ARG A 52 -9.91 22.46 -13.37
N ARG A 53 -9.29 22.09 -14.50
CA ARG A 53 -9.99 22.03 -15.80
C ARG A 53 -11.10 20.99 -15.81
N LEU A 54 -10.87 19.82 -15.21
CA LEU A 54 -11.86 18.75 -15.12
C LEU A 54 -13.06 19.18 -14.28
N SER A 55 -12.84 19.72 -13.08
CA SER A 55 -13.90 20.14 -12.16
C SER A 55 -14.77 21.25 -12.76
N ALA A 56 -14.18 22.20 -13.49
CA ALA A 56 -14.92 23.26 -14.17
C ALA A 56 -15.90 22.72 -15.24
N ARG A 57 -15.68 21.51 -15.77
CA ARG A 57 -16.56 20.88 -16.76
C ARG A 57 -17.76 20.16 -16.13
N PHE A 58 -17.69 19.80 -14.85
CA PHE A 58 -18.71 19.02 -14.13
C PHE A 58 -19.08 19.69 -12.79
N PRO A 59 -19.66 20.90 -12.81
CA PRO A 59 -20.00 21.62 -11.59
C PRO A 59 -21.12 20.92 -10.81
N GLY A 60 -20.94 20.77 -9.49
CA GLY A 60 -21.94 20.13 -8.62
C GLY A 60 -21.99 18.61 -8.70
N GLU A 61 -21.22 18.00 -9.60
CA GLU A 61 -21.14 16.55 -9.76
C GLU A 61 -19.95 15.96 -9.02
N ARG A 62 -20.11 14.72 -8.53
CA ARG A 62 -19.02 13.93 -7.95
C ARG A 62 -18.50 12.94 -8.99
N LEU A 63 -17.27 13.17 -9.44
CA LEU A 63 -16.56 12.23 -10.31
C LEU A 63 -15.84 11.17 -9.48
N VAL A 64 -16.13 9.90 -9.73
CA VAL A 64 -15.40 8.76 -9.15
C VAL A 64 -14.57 8.12 -10.25
N ILE A 65 -13.25 8.27 -10.16
CA ILE A 65 -12.30 7.74 -11.14
C ILE A 65 -11.52 6.61 -10.46
N PRO A 66 -11.84 5.34 -10.73
CA PRO A 66 -11.09 4.22 -10.17
C PRO A 66 -9.68 4.19 -10.74
N ALA A 67 -8.68 3.80 -9.93
CA ALA A 67 -7.28 3.74 -10.36
C ALA A 67 -7.02 2.66 -11.43
N GLY A 68 -7.93 1.70 -11.61
CA GLY A 68 -7.74 0.48 -12.39
C GLY A 68 -7.53 -0.73 -11.48
N THR A 69 -7.39 -1.90 -12.10
CA THR A 69 -7.17 -3.18 -11.40
C THR A 69 -5.90 -3.86 -11.92
N LEU A 70 -5.33 -4.75 -11.12
CA LEU A 70 -4.27 -5.64 -11.59
C LEU A 70 -4.84 -6.63 -12.61
N LYS A 71 -4.00 -7.01 -13.57
CA LYS A 71 -4.35 -8.01 -14.58
C LYS A 71 -3.54 -9.26 -14.31
N VAL A 72 -4.24 -10.35 -14.06
CA VAL A 72 -3.64 -11.68 -13.86
C VAL A 72 -2.84 -12.08 -15.10
N ARG A 73 -1.59 -12.49 -14.88
CA ARG A 73 -0.72 -13.11 -15.87
C ARG A 73 -0.84 -14.63 -15.84
N SER A 74 -0.76 -15.22 -14.65
CA SER A 74 -0.89 -16.67 -14.42
C SER A 74 -1.13 -16.92 -12.94
N ASN A 75 -2.17 -17.69 -12.60
CA ASN A 75 -2.55 -17.98 -11.21
C ASN A 75 -2.69 -16.69 -10.36
N ASP A 76 -1.98 -16.62 -9.26
CA ASP A 76 -1.88 -15.50 -8.32
C ASP A 76 -0.82 -14.45 -8.71
N THR A 77 -0.21 -14.59 -9.90
CA THR A 77 0.77 -13.64 -10.43
C THR A 77 0.13 -12.64 -11.38
N ASP A 78 0.20 -11.37 -11.04
CA ASP A 78 -0.27 -10.25 -11.88
C ASP A 78 0.84 -9.67 -12.77
N HIS A 79 0.41 -9.02 -13.86
CA HIS A 79 1.26 -8.08 -14.59
C HIS A 79 1.53 -6.84 -13.75
N ARG A 80 2.65 -6.15 -14.02
CA ARG A 80 2.94 -4.84 -13.41
C ARG A 80 1.77 -3.89 -13.67
N PHE A 81 1.28 -3.27 -12.59
CA PHE A 81 0.18 -2.31 -12.64
C PHE A 81 0.43 -1.22 -13.69
N ARG A 82 -0.58 -1.00 -14.53
CA ARG A 82 -0.62 0.07 -15.53
C ARG A 82 -1.88 0.90 -15.26
N PRO A 83 -1.73 2.14 -14.76
CA PRO A 83 -2.86 3.05 -14.60
C PRO A 83 -3.54 3.27 -15.96
N HIS A 84 -4.87 3.32 -15.97
CA HIS A 84 -5.68 3.66 -17.14
C HIS A 84 -5.88 5.17 -17.29
#